data_AF-A0A520QEJ7-F1
#
_entry.id   AF-A0A520QEJ7-F1
#
_cell.length_a   1.000
_cell.length_b   1.000
_cell.length_c   1.000
_cell.angle_alpha   90.00
_cell.angle_beta   90.00
_cell.angle_gamma   90.00
#
_symmetry.space_group_name_H-M   'P 1'
#
loop_
_entity.id
_entity.type
_entity.pdbx_description
1 polymer ?
#
loop_
_entity_poly.entity_id
_entity_poly.type
_entity_poly.pdbx_seq_one_letter_code
_entity_poly.pdbx_strand_id
1 'polypeptide(L)'
;MLRITEESIVWLRSMKPIWEQVAKHDKNLARQMRDSAASVVGNLAEGEKRVGGHERERFGTAYGSAGETRVWLLSAAALGYVSDEAVEGPADWADKARATMWKLMHRG
;
A
#
# COMPACT_ATOMS: atom_id res chain seq x y z
N MET A 1 -1.27 11.75 -14.46
CA MET A 1 -1.07 10.70 -13.46
C MET A 1 -2.35 9.90 -13.39
N LEU A 2 -2.30 8.57 -13.29
CA LEU A 2 -3.52 7.78 -13.08
C LEU A 2 -4.11 8.15 -11.72
N ARG A 3 -5.44 8.16 -11.64
CA ARG A 3 -6.18 8.46 -10.40
C ARG A 3 -5.68 7.64 -9.20
N ILE A 4 -5.42 6.34 -9.40
CA ILE A 4 -4.94 5.46 -8.33
C ILE A 4 -3.59 5.91 -7.75
N THR A 5 -2.72 6.54 -8.55
CA THR A 5 -1.43 7.03 -8.09
C THR A 5 -1.59 8.29 -7.25
N GLU A 6 -2.50 9.18 -7.61
CA GLU A 6 -2.82 10.35 -6.78
C GLU A 6 -3.47 9.91 -5.45
N GLU A 7 -4.40 8.97 -5.51
CA GLU A 7 -5.03 8.36 -4.34
C GLU A 7 -4.00 7.65 -3.44
N SER A 8 -2.99 7.00 -4.02
CA SER A 8 -1.94 6.32 -3.27
C SER A 8 -1.10 7.27 -2.40
N ILE A 9 -0.94 8.53 -2.82
CA ILE A 9 -0.24 9.55 -2.03
C ILE A 9 -1.11 9.99 -0.85
N VAL A 10 -2.41 10.16 -1.06
CA VAL A 10 -3.36 10.48 0.02
C VAL A 10 -3.41 9.34 1.04
N TRP A 11 -3.48 8.11 0.55
CA TRP A 11 -3.39 6.91 1.37
C TRP A 11 -2.08 6.86 2.16
N LEU A 12 -0.92 7.08 1.53
CA LEU A 12 0.37 7.08 2.22
C LEU A 12 0.43 8.15 3.34
N ARG A 13 -0.19 9.31 3.15
CA ARG A 13 -0.30 10.34 4.21
C ARG A 13 -1.15 9.86 5.38
N SER A 14 -2.27 9.17 5.11
CA SER A 14 -3.15 8.63 6.16
C SER A 14 -2.47 7.57 7.02
N MET A 15 -1.48 6.87 6.47
CA MET A 15 -0.73 5.81 7.14
C MET A 15 0.28 6.33 8.17
N LYS A 16 0.72 7.59 8.04
CA LYS A 16 1.73 8.20 8.91
C LYS A 16 1.48 8.05 10.41
N PRO A 17 0.33 8.51 10.95
CA PRO A 17 0.05 8.38 12.37
C PRO A 17 0.02 6.91 12.84
N ILE A 18 -0.31 5.96 11.96
CA ILE A 18 -0.41 4.54 12.31
C ILE A 18 0.98 3.96 12.56
N TRP A 19 1.91 4.07 11.61
CA TRP A 19 3.26 3.53 11.84
C TRP A 19 4.03 4.30 12.91
N GLU A 20 3.71 5.58 13.15
CA GLU A 20 4.28 6.33 14.28
C GLU A 20 3.83 5.76 15.63
N GLN A 21 2.57 5.31 15.73
CA GLN A 21 2.10 4.61 16.92
C GLN A 21 2.70 3.21 17.04
N VAL A 22 2.70 2.45 15.95
CA VAL A 22 3.32 1.12 15.92
C VAL A 22 4.80 1.20 16.31
N ALA A 23 5.53 2.23 15.88
CA ALA A 23 6.96 2.38 16.19
C ALA A 23 7.26 2.55 17.69
N LYS A 24 6.26 2.89 18.52
CA LYS A 24 6.41 2.92 19.99
C LYS A 24 6.49 1.52 20.59
N HIS A 25 5.95 0.52 19.89
CA HIS A 25 5.93 -0.88 20.31
C HIS A 25 6.93 -1.72 19.51
N ASP A 26 6.92 -1.57 18.18
CA ASP A 26 7.75 -2.32 17.23
C ASP A 26 8.23 -1.42 16.08
N LYS A 27 9.49 -1.00 16.16
CA LYS A 27 10.14 -0.17 15.14
C LYS A 27 10.34 -0.90 13.81
N ASN A 28 10.51 -2.22 13.84
CA ASN A 28 10.74 -3.01 12.64
C ASN A 28 9.43 -3.16 11.85
N LEU A 29 8.32 -3.47 12.52
CA LEU A 29 7.00 -3.53 11.90
C LEU A 29 6.63 -2.15 11.31
N ALA A 30 6.81 -1.07 12.05
CA ALA A 30 6.58 0.29 11.55
C ALA A 30 7.39 0.60 10.28
N ARG A 31 8.67 0.17 10.25
CA ARG A 31 9.52 0.31 9.05
C ARG A 31 8.96 -0.51 7.88
N GLN A 32 8.58 -1.77 8.10
CA GLN A 32 8.01 -2.64 7.06
C GLN A 32 6.70 -2.07 6.50
N MET A 33 5.83 -1.50 7.34
CA MET A 33 4.61 -0.79 6.91
C MET A 33 4.94 0.39 5.99
N ARG A 34 5.86 1.25 6.40
CA ARG A 34 6.25 2.43 5.62
C ARG A 34 6.91 2.04 4.30
N ASP A 35 7.85 1.10 4.33
CA ASP A 35 8.62 0.70 3.15
C ASP A 35 7.72 -0.02 2.12
N SER A 36 6.81 -0.91 2.57
CA SER A 36 5.82 -1.54 1.69
C SER A 36 4.83 -0.53 1.10
N ALA A 37 4.31 0.41 1.91
CA ALA A 37 3.41 1.45 1.42
C ALA A 37 4.10 2.39 0.40
N ALA A 38 5.35 2.76 0.65
CA ALA A 38 6.14 3.56 -0.29
C ALA A 38 6.41 2.80 -1.60
N SER A 39 6.62 1.49 -1.55
CA SER A 39 6.76 0.63 -2.72
C SER A 39 5.52 0.66 -3.62
N VAL A 40 4.31 0.69 -3.04
CA VAL A 40 3.05 0.85 -3.81
C VAL A 40 3.08 2.14 -4.62
N VAL A 41 3.35 3.27 -3.97
CA VAL A 41 3.38 4.60 -4.62
C VAL A 41 4.44 4.65 -5.72
N GLY A 42 5.66 4.17 -5.42
CA GLY A 42 6.78 4.19 -6.36
C GLY A 42 6.51 3.34 -7.61
N ASN A 43 6.03 2.11 -7.43
CA ASN A 43 5.76 1.22 -8.55
C ASN A 43 4.54 1.64 -9.38
N LEU A 44 3.51 2.20 -8.76
CA LEU A 44 2.40 2.82 -9.50
C LEU A 44 2.91 3.94 -10.40
N ALA A 45 3.65 4.90 -9.83
CA ALA A 45 4.18 6.06 -10.55
C ALA A 45 5.17 5.68 -11.68
N GLU A 46 5.97 4.63 -11.49
CA GLU A 46 6.84 4.11 -12.54
C GLU A 46 6.02 3.38 -13.62
N GLY A 47 5.06 2.54 -13.22
CA GLY A 47 4.22 1.76 -14.12
C GLY A 47 3.48 2.62 -15.15
N GLU A 48 2.94 3.76 -14.76
CA GLU A 48 2.23 4.66 -15.70
C GLU A 48 3.13 5.24 -16.80
N LYS A 49 4.45 5.20 -16.61
CA LYS A 49 5.45 5.70 -17.57
C LYS A 49 6.10 4.59 -18.40
N ARG A 50 5.67 3.33 -18.21
CA ARG A 50 6.15 2.16 -18.94
C ARG A 50 5.07 1.65 -19.89
N VAL A 51 5.47 0.73 -20.76
CA VAL A 51 4.58 0.04 -21.70
C VAL A 51 4.85 -1.46 -21.69
N GLY A 52 3.82 -2.25 -22.01
CA GLY A 52 3.97 -3.68 -22.31
C GLY A 52 4.35 -4.51 -21.08
N GLY A 53 5.46 -5.28 -21.17
CA GLY A 53 5.90 -6.17 -20.08
C GLY A 53 6.33 -5.41 -18.82
N HIS A 54 7.09 -4.34 -18.98
CA HIS A 54 7.61 -3.55 -17.86
C HIS A 54 6.51 -2.80 -17.10
N GLU A 55 5.48 -2.35 -17.80
CA GLU A 55 4.28 -1.78 -17.18
C GLU A 55 3.57 -2.79 -16.27
N ARG A 56 3.33 -4.00 -16.79
CA ARG A 56 2.69 -5.09 -16.04
C ARG A 56 3.50 -5.51 -14.82
N GLU A 57 4.81 -5.59 -14.96
CA GLU A 57 5.73 -5.90 -13.85
C GLU A 57 5.63 -4.87 -12.72
N ARG A 58 5.60 -3.58 -13.05
CA ARG A 58 5.46 -2.49 -12.05
C ARG A 58 4.11 -2.53 -11.36
N PHE A 59 3.01 -2.68 -12.09
CA PHE A 59 1.69 -2.84 -11.46
C PHE A 59 1.58 -4.13 -10.64
N GLY A 60 2.27 -5.21 -11.03
CA GLY A 60 2.36 -6.44 -10.25
C GLY A 60 3.11 -6.27 -8.94
N THR A 61 4.22 -5.53 -8.96
CA THR A 61 4.96 -5.19 -7.72
C THR A 61 4.10 -4.32 -6.81
N ALA A 62 3.43 -3.29 -7.35
CA ALA A 62 2.51 -2.46 -6.57
C ALA A 62 1.36 -3.27 -5.96
N TYR A 63 0.80 -4.22 -6.72
CA TYR A 63 -0.25 -5.14 -6.27
C TYR A 63 0.23 -6.00 -5.08
N GLY A 64 1.43 -6.57 -5.17
CA GLY A 64 2.03 -7.35 -4.09
C GLY A 64 2.26 -6.51 -2.83
N SER A 65 2.92 -5.34 -2.99
CA SER A 65 3.20 -4.43 -1.88
C SER A 65 1.93 -3.93 -1.18
N ALA A 66 0.85 -3.66 -1.91
CA ALA A 66 -0.42 -3.27 -1.29
C ALA A 66 -1.01 -4.41 -0.44
N GLY A 67 -0.85 -5.65 -0.88
CA GLY A 67 -1.22 -6.83 -0.10
C GLY A 67 -0.43 -6.97 1.19
N GLU A 68 0.88 -6.79 1.11
CA GLU A 68 1.76 -6.80 2.28
C GLU A 68 1.43 -5.68 3.26
N THR A 69 1.24 -4.45 2.77
CA THR A 69 0.87 -3.32 3.64
C THR A 69 -0.44 -3.60 4.38
N ARG A 70 -1.44 -4.19 3.72
CA ARG A 70 -2.70 -4.61 4.36
C ARG A 70 -2.45 -5.63 5.48
N VAL A 71 -1.59 -6.63 5.26
CA VAL A 71 -1.24 -7.62 6.28
C VAL A 71 -0.52 -6.97 7.46
N TRP A 72 0.38 -6.02 7.23
CA TRP A 72 1.07 -5.32 8.32
C TRP A 72 0.14 -4.45 9.17
N LEU A 73 -0.81 -3.77 8.53
CA LEU A 73 -1.86 -3.02 9.22
C LEU A 73 -2.69 -3.92 10.15
N LEU A 74 -3.20 -5.04 9.63
CA LEU A 74 -4.00 -5.97 10.42
C LEU A 74 -3.18 -6.67 11.51
N SER A 75 -1.91 -6.97 11.23
CA SER A 75 -0.99 -7.51 12.25
C SER A 75 -0.79 -6.52 13.40
N ALA A 76 -0.61 -5.23 13.10
CA ALA A 76 -0.45 -4.20 14.12
C ALA A 76 -1.69 -4.05 15.02
N ALA A 77 -2.89 -4.14 14.44
CA ALA A 77 -4.14 -4.13 15.21
C ALA A 77 -4.31 -5.40 16.05
N ALA A 78 -4.05 -6.59 15.47
CA ALA A 78 -4.12 -7.86 16.17
C ALA A 78 -3.14 -7.97 17.35
N LEU A 79 -1.97 -7.32 17.25
CA LEU A 79 -0.99 -7.21 18.32
C LEU A 79 -1.35 -6.14 19.37
N GLY A 80 -2.41 -5.37 19.17
CA GLY A 80 -2.88 -4.32 20.07
C GLY A 80 -2.03 -3.05 20.04
N TYR A 81 -1.23 -2.82 18.99
CA TYR A 81 -0.40 -1.62 18.86
C TYR A 81 -1.19 -0.39 18.37
N VAL A 82 -2.28 -0.64 17.67
CA VAL A 82 -3.27 0.34 17.19
C VAL A 82 -4.66 -0.28 17.25
N SER A 83 -5.71 0.53 17.17
CA SER A 83 -7.09 0.00 17.17
C SER A 83 -7.48 -0.52 15.78
N ASP A 84 -8.51 -1.38 15.73
CA ASP A 84 -9.06 -1.89 14.47
C ASP A 84 -9.60 -0.75 13.59
N GLU A 85 -10.24 0.24 14.19
CA GLU A 85 -10.78 1.41 13.49
C GLU A 85 -9.67 2.25 12.85
N ALA A 86 -8.48 2.32 13.48
CA ALA A 86 -7.36 3.06 12.94
C ALA A 86 -6.83 2.46 11.64
N VAL A 87 -7.00 1.15 11.43
CA VAL A 87 -6.47 0.44 10.27
C VAL A 87 -7.52 0.10 9.21
N GLU A 88 -8.82 0.14 9.55
CA GLU A 88 -9.93 -0.24 8.67
C GLU A 88 -9.86 0.46 7.30
N GLY A 89 -9.90 1.79 7.29
CA GLY A 89 -9.90 2.58 6.06
C GLY A 89 -8.65 2.35 5.18
N PRO A 90 -7.43 2.46 5.72
CA PRO A 90 -6.22 2.20 4.95
C PRO A 90 -6.08 0.75 4.46
N ALA A 91 -6.55 -0.24 5.23
CA ALA A 91 -6.55 -1.65 4.82
C ALA A 91 -7.57 -1.93 3.71
N ASP A 92 -8.76 -1.33 3.79
CA ASP A 92 -9.80 -1.40 2.75
C ASP A 92 -9.35 -0.73 1.45
N TRP A 93 -8.71 0.45 1.53
CA TRP A 93 -8.14 1.09 0.34
C TRP A 93 -7.09 0.20 -0.33
N ALA A 94 -6.20 -0.42 0.45
CA ALA A 94 -5.17 -1.30 -0.10
C ALA A 94 -5.76 -2.50 -0.85
N ASP A 95 -6.86 -3.08 -0.34
CA ASP A 95 -7.59 -4.16 -1.00
C ASP A 95 -8.25 -3.71 -2.32
N LYS A 96 -8.96 -2.58 -2.29
CA LYS A 96 -9.59 -1.98 -3.49
C LYS A 96 -8.56 -1.56 -4.54
N ALA A 97 -7.42 -1.03 -4.11
CA ALA A 97 -6.31 -0.64 -4.98
C ALA A 97 -5.75 -1.87 -5.73
N ARG A 98 -5.63 -3.02 -5.05
CA ARG A 98 -5.22 -4.27 -5.70
C ARG A 98 -6.17 -4.70 -6.82
N ALA A 99 -7.48 -4.55 -6.62
CA ALA A 99 -8.45 -4.85 -7.69
C ALA A 99 -8.26 -3.93 -8.91
N THR A 100 -7.90 -2.67 -8.68
CA THR A 100 -7.59 -1.72 -9.77
C THR A 100 -6.27 -2.07 -10.46
N MET A 101 -5.21 -2.35 -9.71
CA MET A 101 -3.91 -2.78 -10.27
C MET A 101 -4.04 -4.08 -11.06
N TRP A 102 -4.89 -5.00 -10.61
CA TRP A 102 -5.22 -6.22 -11.35
C TRP A 102 -5.76 -5.91 -12.73
N LYS A 103 -6.72 -4.98 -12.84
CA LYS A 103 -7.24 -4.53 -14.14
C LYS A 103 -6.16 -3.87 -14.99
N LEU A 104 -5.27 -3.07 -14.40
CA LEU A 104 -4.15 -2.44 -15.12
C LEU A 104 -3.15 -3.46 -15.68
N MET A 105 -2.90 -4.57 -14.97
CA MET A 105 -2.02 -5.64 -15.46
C MET A 105 -2.60 -6.44 -16.63
N HIS A 106 -3.93 -6.45 -16.77
CA HIS A 106 -4.67 -7.31 -17.70
C HIS A 106 -5.45 -6.53 -18.75
N ARG A 107 -5.20 -5.23 -18.89
CA ARG A 107 -5.76 -4.44 -20.00
C ARG A 107 -5.03 -4.81 -21.29
N GLY A 108 -5.81 -5.18 -22.31
CA GLY A 108 -5.34 -5.45 -23.67
C GLY A 108 -5.36 -4.19 -24.52
#